data_AF-M0C2C3-F1
#
_entry.id   AF-M0C2C3-F1
#
_cell.length_a   1.000
_cell.length_b   1.000
_cell.length_c   1.000
_cell.angle_alpha   90.00
_cell.angle_beta   90.00
_cell.angle_gamma   90.00
#
_symmetry.space_group_name_H-M   'P 1'
#
loop_
_entity.id
_entity.type
_entity.pdbx_description
1 polymer ?
#
loop_
_entity_poly.entity_id
_entity_poly.type
_entity_poly.pdbx_seq_one_letter_code
_entity_poly.pdbx_strand_id
1 'polypeptide(L)'
;MVEKARRERIEAGERGNPTPQWEVFLREEPGDPLRHVGSIAAGSESEAHEHASRLFGWYAVDVWLCPADAVGRYSTRGLGEAERSDDDGDGTDADDGDSGDGEDDGDGEPRVYKETAGVSEVNSL
;
A
#
# COMPACT_ATOMS: atom_id res chain seq x y z
N MET A 1 14.06 -27.05 26.01
CA MET A 1 12.60 -27.12 25.85
C MET A 1 12.21 -25.91 25.00
N VAL A 2 11.65 -26.09 23.80
CA VAL A 2 11.27 -24.97 22.92
C VAL A 2 9.83 -24.60 23.22
N GLU A 3 9.60 -23.37 23.61
CA GLU A 3 8.24 -22.85 23.84
C GLU A 3 7.51 -22.75 22.49
N LYS A 4 6.30 -23.33 22.42
CA LYS A 4 5.51 -23.30 21.18
C LYS A 4 4.78 -21.97 21.08
N ALA A 5 4.98 -21.27 19.97
CA ALA A 5 4.25 -20.04 19.68
C ALA A 5 2.74 -20.30 19.57
N ARG A 6 1.99 -19.89 20.61
CA ARG A 6 0.52 -19.83 20.59
C ARG A 6 0.10 -18.63 19.73
N ARG A 7 -0.86 -18.85 18.84
CA ARG A 7 -1.43 -17.82 17.96
C ARG A 7 -2.91 -17.67 18.27
N GLU A 8 -3.37 -16.45 18.41
CA GLU A 8 -4.75 -16.11 18.71
C GLU A 8 -5.39 -15.45 17.50
N ARG A 9 -6.71 -15.65 17.33
CA ARG A 9 -7.46 -15.09 16.23
C ARG A 9 -7.52 -13.57 16.38
N ILE A 10 -7.25 -12.86 15.31
CA ILE A 10 -7.45 -11.43 15.20
C ILE A 10 -8.85 -11.21 14.63
N GLU A 11 -9.70 -10.55 15.42
CA GLU A 11 -11.01 -10.10 14.94
C GLU A 11 -10.83 -8.88 14.02
N ALA A 12 -11.57 -8.87 12.91
CA ALA A 12 -11.67 -7.69 12.06
C ALA A 12 -12.50 -6.64 12.82
N GLY A 13 -11.87 -5.55 13.27
CA GLY A 13 -12.53 -4.53 14.07
C GLY A 13 -13.61 -3.76 13.31
N GLU A 14 -14.56 -3.19 14.04
CA GLU A 14 -15.71 -2.42 13.53
C GLU A 14 -15.33 -1.17 12.72
N ARG A 15 -14.07 -0.70 12.83
CA ARG A 15 -13.50 0.33 11.94
C ARG A 15 -13.12 -0.25 10.57
N GLY A 16 -14.02 -1.02 9.97
CA GLY A 16 -13.87 -1.49 8.60
C GLY A 16 -14.13 -0.35 7.61
N ASN A 17 -13.47 -0.39 6.45
CA ASN A 17 -13.91 0.38 5.31
C ASN A 17 -15.38 0.02 5.00
N PRO A 18 -16.30 0.97 4.79
CA PRO A 18 -17.68 0.66 4.42
C PRO A 18 -17.77 -0.14 3.10
N THR A 19 -16.75 -0.02 2.25
CA THR A 19 -16.62 -0.82 1.03
C THR A 19 -15.99 -2.18 1.35
N PRO A 20 -16.54 -3.29 0.83
CA PRO A 20 -15.93 -4.61 0.95
C PRO A 20 -14.47 -4.61 0.51
N GLN A 21 -13.65 -5.35 1.25
CA GLN A 21 -12.22 -5.48 0.97
C GLN A 21 -11.90 -6.87 0.43
N TRP A 22 -10.90 -6.92 -0.42
CA TRP A 22 -10.46 -8.12 -1.13
C TRP A 22 -8.95 -8.27 -0.97
N GLU A 23 -8.50 -9.43 -0.51
CA GLU A 23 -7.10 -9.83 -0.54
C GLU A 23 -6.74 -10.32 -1.95
N VAL A 24 -5.64 -9.82 -2.49
CA VAL A 24 -5.20 -10.08 -3.87
C VAL A 24 -3.98 -10.97 -3.86
N PHE A 25 -3.99 -12.01 -4.69
CA PHE A 25 -2.87 -12.90 -4.87
C PHE A 25 -2.51 -12.99 -6.35
N LEU A 26 -1.22 -12.93 -6.67
CA LEU A 26 -0.70 -12.97 -8.04
C LEU A 26 0.29 -14.09 -8.25
N ARG A 27 0.33 -14.55 -9.49
CA ARG A 27 1.42 -15.35 -10.05
C ARG A 27 1.95 -14.63 -11.28
N GLU A 28 3.22 -14.26 -11.24
CA GLU A 28 3.85 -13.48 -12.31
C GLU A 28 4.18 -14.35 -13.50
N GLU A 29 4.88 -15.47 -13.31
CA GLU A 29 5.23 -16.40 -14.39
C GLU A 29 4.60 -17.79 -14.21
N PRO A 30 4.46 -18.58 -15.31
CA PRO A 30 4.00 -19.96 -15.20
C PRO A 30 4.99 -20.79 -14.38
N GLY A 31 4.54 -21.33 -13.26
CA GLY A 31 5.37 -22.15 -12.35
C GLY A 31 5.76 -21.43 -11.06
N ASP A 32 5.58 -20.12 -10.98
CA ASP A 32 5.79 -19.39 -9.74
C ASP A 32 4.73 -19.73 -8.68
N PRO A 33 5.06 -19.63 -7.39
CA PRO A 33 4.06 -19.71 -6.34
C PRO A 33 3.16 -18.48 -6.40
N LEU A 34 1.88 -18.69 -6.07
CA LEU A 34 0.93 -17.59 -5.88
C LEU A 34 1.31 -16.78 -4.63
N ARG A 35 1.40 -15.44 -4.73
CA ARG A 35 1.83 -14.54 -3.66
C ARG A 35 0.76 -13.52 -3.34
N HIS A 36 0.52 -13.28 -2.05
CA HIS A 36 -0.29 -12.16 -1.60
C HIS A 36 0.41 -10.84 -1.92
N VAL A 37 -0.27 -9.91 -2.59
CA VAL A 37 0.30 -8.61 -3.01
C VAL A 37 -0.35 -7.41 -2.31
N GLY A 38 -1.46 -7.63 -1.60
CA GLY A 38 -2.12 -6.61 -0.80
C GLY A 38 -3.63 -6.75 -0.78
N SER A 39 -4.28 -5.67 -0.36
CA SER A 39 -5.74 -5.57 -0.24
C SER A 39 -6.28 -4.40 -1.05
N ILE A 40 -7.46 -4.58 -1.65
CA ILE A 40 -8.17 -3.52 -2.39
C ILE A 40 -9.62 -3.41 -1.91
N ALA A 41 -10.18 -2.21 -1.97
CA ALA A 41 -11.59 -1.99 -1.72
C ALA A 41 -12.36 -2.03 -3.05
N ALA A 42 -13.45 -2.79 -3.11
CA ALA A 42 -14.32 -2.89 -4.27
C ALA A 42 -15.70 -3.43 -3.85
N GLY A 43 -16.77 -2.92 -4.48
CA GLY A 43 -18.14 -3.33 -4.18
C GLY A 43 -18.51 -4.71 -4.73
N SER A 44 -17.69 -5.26 -5.64
CA SER A 44 -17.91 -6.56 -6.26
C SER A 44 -16.60 -7.25 -6.65
N GLU A 45 -16.66 -8.57 -6.89
CA GLU A 45 -15.51 -9.35 -7.37
C GLU A 45 -15.00 -8.86 -8.73
N SER A 46 -15.90 -8.51 -9.65
CA SER A 46 -15.52 -8.00 -10.97
C SER A 46 -14.78 -6.66 -10.87
N GLU A 47 -15.26 -5.75 -10.03
CA GLU A 47 -14.57 -4.48 -9.77
C GLU A 47 -13.22 -4.70 -9.08
N ALA A 48 -13.14 -5.64 -8.14
CA ALA A 48 -11.90 -6.03 -7.50
C ALA A 48 -10.89 -6.58 -8.53
N HIS A 49 -11.35 -7.42 -9.47
CA HIS A 49 -10.50 -7.96 -10.53
C HIS A 49 -9.97 -6.86 -11.46
N GLU A 50 -10.81 -5.91 -11.86
CA GLU A 50 -10.40 -4.75 -12.66
C GLU A 50 -9.33 -3.92 -11.93
N HIS A 51 -9.56 -3.61 -10.65
CA HIS A 51 -8.60 -2.86 -9.83
C HIS A 51 -7.28 -3.63 -9.65
N ALA A 52 -7.34 -4.92 -9.30
CA ALA A 52 -6.17 -5.77 -9.12
C ALA A 52 -5.34 -5.88 -10.41
N SER A 53 -6.00 -6.06 -11.55
CA SER A 53 -5.34 -6.17 -12.85
C SER A 53 -4.63 -4.88 -13.25
N ARG A 54 -5.20 -3.72 -12.92
CA ARG A 54 -4.59 -2.40 -13.21
C ARG A 54 -3.45 -2.05 -12.28
N LEU A 55 -3.56 -2.40 -11.00
CA LEU A 55 -2.57 -2.03 -9.97
C LEU A 55 -1.39 -2.99 -9.93
N PHE A 56 -1.64 -4.29 -10.10
CA PHE A 56 -0.65 -5.33 -9.83
C PHE A 56 -0.48 -6.31 -11.00
N GLY A 57 -1.51 -6.49 -11.84
CA GLY A 57 -1.61 -7.60 -12.78
C GLY A 57 -1.11 -7.36 -14.21
N TRP A 58 -0.36 -6.29 -14.51
CA TRP A 58 0.02 -5.95 -15.90
C TRP A 58 0.69 -7.10 -16.67
N TYR A 59 1.46 -7.93 -15.97
CA TYR A 59 2.14 -9.09 -16.56
C TYR A 59 1.81 -10.40 -15.83
N ALA A 60 0.87 -10.38 -14.89
CA ALA A 60 0.55 -11.57 -14.10
C ALA A 60 -0.18 -12.60 -14.97
N VAL A 61 0.25 -13.85 -14.87
CA VAL A 61 -0.40 -14.97 -15.55
C VAL A 61 -1.69 -15.37 -14.83
N ASP A 62 -1.75 -15.18 -13.50
CA ASP A 62 -2.97 -15.41 -12.72
C ASP A 62 -3.20 -14.33 -11.67
N VAL A 63 -4.48 -13.99 -11.49
CA VAL A 63 -5.00 -13.10 -10.43
C VAL A 63 -6.06 -13.86 -9.66
N TRP A 64 -5.84 -14.07 -8.36
CA TRP A 64 -6.82 -14.67 -7.45
C TRP A 64 -7.28 -13.64 -6.42
N LEU A 65 -8.55 -13.70 -6.07
CA LEU A 65 -9.20 -12.79 -5.13
C LEU A 65 -9.86 -13.57 -4.00
N CYS A 66 -9.83 -13.00 -2.80
CA CYS A 66 -10.54 -13.53 -1.65
C CYS A 66 -11.18 -12.37 -0.88
N PRO A 67 -12.49 -12.42 -0.56
CA PRO A 67 -13.08 -11.47 0.39
C PRO A 67 -12.28 -11.45 1.70
N ALA A 68 -11.93 -10.25 2.18
CA ALA A 68 -11.05 -10.12 3.35
C ALA A 68 -11.69 -10.65 4.64
N ASP A 69 -13.02 -10.66 4.72
CA ASP A 69 -13.80 -11.24 5.83
C ASP A 69 -13.77 -12.78 5.84
N ALA A 70 -13.46 -13.42 4.72
CA ALA A 70 -13.22 -14.86 4.63
C ALA A 70 -11.81 -15.26 5.11
N VAL A 71 -10.89 -14.30 5.31
CA VAL A 71 -9.51 -14.57 5.71
C VAL A 71 -9.36 -14.55 7.23
N GLY A 72 -9.10 -15.73 7.81
CA GLY A 72 -8.78 -15.87 9.23
C GLY A 72 -7.36 -15.41 9.56
N ARG A 73 -7.20 -14.30 10.28
CA ARG A 73 -5.90 -13.78 10.73
C ARG A 73 -5.58 -14.31 12.14
N TYR A 74 -4.36 -14.80 12.35
CA TYR A 74 -3.90 -15.30 13.64
C TYR A 74 -2.51 -14.76 13.97
N SER A 75 -2.30 -14.28 15.20
CA SER A 75 -1.04 -13.67 15.63
C SER A 75 -0.59 -14.17 16.99
N THR A 76 0.72 -14.25 17.21
CA THR A 76 1.31 -14.50 18.54
C THR A 76 1.28 -13.26 19.43
N ARG A 77 1.01 -12.10 18.84
CA ARG A 77 0.78 -10.83 19.52
C ARG A 77 -0.72 -10.56 19.43
N GLY A 78 -1.44 -10.67 20.54
CA GLY A 78 -2.82 -10.21 20.60
C GLY A 78 -2.86 -8.73 20.21
N LEU A 79 -3.89 -8.33 19.47
CA LEU A 79 -4.26 -6.93 19.42
C LEU A 79 -4.90 -6.64 20.78
N GLY A 80 -4.07 -6.39 21.80
CA GLY A 80 -4.58 -5.85 23.04
C GLY A 80 -5.43 -4.64 22.68
N GLU A 81 -6.59 -4.50 23.31
CA GLU A 81 -7.31 -3.24 23.33
C GLU A 81 -6.24 -2.16 23.49
N ALA A 82 -6.19 -1.20 22.57
CA ALA A 82 -5.33 -0.05 22.73
C ALA A 82 -5.80 0.62 24.02
N GLU A 83 -5.21 0.21 25.15
CA GLU A 83 -5.31 0.87 26.43
C GLU A 83 -5.06 2.32 26.10
N ARG A 84 -6.10 3.12 26.27
CA ARG A 84 -6.03 4.55 26.10
C ARG A 84 -5.02 4.98 27.14
N SER A 85 -3.79 5.26 26.72
CA SER A 85 -2.85 5.96 27.57
C SER A 85 -3.45 7.36 27.76
N ASP A 86 -4.31 7.50 28.75
CA ASP A 86 -4.63 8.78 29.37
C ASP A 86 -3.34 9.22 30.09
N ASP A 87 -2.35 9.66 29.30
CA ASP A 87 -1.21 10.42 29.78
C ASP A 87 -1.67 11.87 29.92
N ASP A 88 -2.38 12.15 31.00
CA ASP A 88 -2.59 13.50 31.53
C ASP A 88 -1.24 14.02 32.06
N GLY A 89 -0.37 14.40 31.12
CA GLY A 89 0.89 15.12 31.36
C GLY A 89 0.67 16.62 31.35
N ASP A 90 0.25 17.15 32.48
CA ASP A 90 0.15 18.56 32.84
C ASP A 90 1.53 19.29 32.81
N GLY A 91 1.57 20.43 32.10
CA GLY A 91 2.43 21.59 32.37
C GLY A 91 3.86 21.60 31.80
N THR A 92 4.17 22.50 30.86
CA THR A 92 4.63 23.88 31.15
C THR A 92 5.07 24.65 29.88
N ASP A 93 4.51 25.85 29.75
CA ASP A 93 4.93 27.11 29.14
C ASP A 93 6.03 27.23 28.04
N ALA A 94 5.63 28.01 27.04
CA ALA A 94 6.34 28.84 26.07
C ALA A 94 7.86 29.05 26.22
N ASP A 95 8.56 28.91 25.08
CA ASP A 95 9.67 29.78 24.71
C ASP A 95 9.53 30.21 23.24
N ASP A 96 9.69 31.51 23.03
CA ASP A 96 9.38 32.28 21.83
C ASP A 96 10.72 32.77 21.25
N GLY A 97 10.95 32.50 19.97
CA GLY A 97 11.95 33.20 19.15
C GLY A 97 13.26 32.46 18.85
N ASP A 98 13.48 32.14 17.57
CA ASP A 98 14.57 32.76 16.81
C ASP A 98 14.37 32.50 15.30
N SER A 99 14.12 33.57 14.55
CA SER A 99 14.16 33.57 13.10
C SER A 99 15.62 33.59 12.65
N GLY A 100 16.16 32.43 12.32
CA GLY A 100 17.49 32.25 11.73
C GLY A 100 17.42 31.96 10.23
N ASP A 101 17.78 32.96 9.45
CA ASP A 101 18.00 32.98 8.01
C ASP A 101 19.02 31.91 7.55
N GLY A 102 18.77 31.31 6.39
CA GLY A 102 19.62 30.27 5.80
C GLY A 102 19.25 30.01 4.34
N GLU A 103 19.73 30.89 3.47
CA GLU A 103 19.82 30.68 2.03
C GLU A 103 20.58 29.38 1.74
N ASP A 104 19.96 28.43 1.03
CA ASP A 104 20.66 27.29 0.40
C ASP A 104 20.24 27.22 -1.07
N ASP A 105 21.11 27.84 -1.87
CA ASP A 105 21.22 27.72 -3.32
C ASP A 105 21.44 26.26 -3.75
N GLY A 106 20.52 25.71 -4.54
CA GLY A 106 20.63 24.36 -5.11
C GLY A 106 19.86 24.21 -6.43
N ASP A 107 20.53 24.60 -7.53
CA ASP A 107 20.39 24.04 -8.88
C ASP A 107 18.99 23.80 -9.47
N GLY A 108 18.36 24.88 -9.94
CA GLY A 108 17.39 24.78 -11.03
C GLY A 108 18.10 24.42 -12.35
N GLU A 109 18.38 23.14 -12.59
CA GLU A 109 18.83 22.70 -13.91
C GLU A 109 17.75 23.06 -14.96
N PRO A 110 18.07 23.88 -15.99
CA PRO A 110 17.12 24.17 -17.04
C PRO A 110 16.84 22.88 -17.80
N ARG A 111 15.57 22.43 -17.79
CA ARG A 111 15.11 21.33 -18.64
C ARG A 111 15.21 21.75 -20.10
N VAL A 112 16.39 21.57 -20.69
CA VAL A 112 16.59 21.66 -22.14
C VAL A 112 15.88 20.46 -22.75
N TYR A 113 14.68 20.68 -23.26
CA TYR A 113 14.04 19.74 -24.16
C TYR A 113 14.87 19.71 -25.44
N LYS A 114 15.59 18.61 -25.69
CA LYS A 114 16.04 18.30 -27.04
C LYS A 114 14.82 17.84 -27.83
N GLU A 115 14.23 18.78 -28.55
CA GLU A 115 13.29 18.50 -29.62
C GLU A 115 14.00 17.63 -30.66
N THR A 116 13.81 16.31 -30.59
CA THR A 116 14.26 15.41 -31.66
C THR A 116 13.29 15.59 -32.82
N ALA A 117 13.67 16.47 -33.75
CA ALA A 117 13.06 16.58 -35.06
C ALA A 117 13.20 15.24 -35.81
N GLY A 118 12.18 14.39 -35.69
CA GLY A 118 11.98 13.25 -36.59
C GLY A 118 11.38 13.77 -37.89
N VAL A 119 12.24 14.07 -38.86
CA VAL A 119 11.82 14.38 -40.23
C VAL A 119 11.19 13.12 -40.81
N SER A 120 9.87 13.13 -41.02
CA SER A 120 9.18 12.10 -41.78
C SER A 120 9.33 12.42 -43.26
N GLU A 121 10.48 12.06 -43.84
CA GLU A 121 10.62 12.03 -45.31
C GLU A 121 10.22 10.64 -45.79
N VAL A 122 8.91 10.43 -45.95
CA VAL A 122 8.37 9.24 -46.63
C VAL A 122 8.47 9.45 -48.14
N ASN A 123 9.61 9.05 -48.71
CA ASN A 123 9.76 8.86 -50.14
C ASN A 123 9.21 7.47 -50.50
N SER A 124 7.99 7.40 -51.03
CA SER A 124 7.45 6.16 -51.61
C SER A 124 7.67 6.16 -53.12
N LEU A 125 8.47 5.19 -53.57
CA LEU A 125 8.65 4.75 -54.96
C LEU A 125 7.41 4.03 -55.48
#